data_AF-A0A8T3VLR6-F1
#
_entry.id   AF-A0A8T3VLR6-F1
#
_cell.length_a   1.000
_cell.length_b   1.000
_cell.length_c   1.000
_cell.angle_alpha   90.00
_cell.angle_beta   90.00
_cell.angle_gamma   90.00
#
_symmetry.space_group_name_H-M   'P 1'
#
loop_
_entity.id
_entity.type
_entity.pdbx_description
1 polymer ?
#
loop_
_entity_poly.entity_id
_entity_poly.type
_entity_poly.pdbx_seq_one_letter_code
_entity_poly.pdbx_strand_id
1 'polypeptide(L)'
;MDTNRFETFYDAVLAIVITILVLKIPQPLSADWGAFFSNYANFITYFIVFLAIINIWYSNQKLFQHIDDINNRALITYGISIFLFSLFPYFASWLSMNLYSLTAEIIFGLIIIFGNLSHILSVVVVYGTNVSNDKLKELNIKKIHLLIPFLIIVAGFIISFTVFTPGIYLASLFSVIVSIIYNKRDKKEYDDTERFEALIDAIIAIIITIIVLEIPLAVNGNLESLLELKIEFIAYAISFIVCFNVWNFSYNLFSIVKKINYKSIWTIALGLFFLSLIPYLTTFVANNFNAFVAQFIYGIDFIIINICCLVATYELKKIDINNEFLQTAFQNYNTYGLNILFTIISMIIGYIYYPPAIIISCIFTIIFTWILMLKKINIIYYLK
;
A
#
# COMPACT_ATOMS: atom_id res chain seq x y z
N MET A 1 25.75 15.92 -2.60
CA MET A 1 25.74 14.52 -3.12
C MET A 1 24.41 14.40 -3.80
N ASP A 2 24.40 13.88 -5.02
CA ASP A 2 23.16 13.63 -5.77
C ASP A 2 22.16 12.88 -4.89
N THR A 3 20.93 13.39 -4.82
CA THR A 3 19.86 12.85 -3.98
C THR A 3 19.34 11.51 -4.49
N ASN A 4 19.45 11.24 -5.79
CA ASN A 4 18.85 10.07 -6.44
C ASN A 4 19.11 8.76 -5.70
N ARG A 5 20.38 8.44 -5.42
CA ARG A 5 20.74 7.19 -4.71
C ARG A 5 20.14 7.15 -3.30
N PHE A 6 20.10 8.28 -2.61
CA PHE A 6 19.53 8.38 -1.27
C PHE A 6 18.01 8.19 -1.32
N GLU A 7 17.33 8.80 -2.28
CA GLU A 7 15.88 8.69 -2.46
C GLU A 7 15.46 7.24 -2.74
N THR A 8 16.15 6.57 -3.68
CA THR A 8 15.89 5.15 -3.96
C THR A 8 16.08 4.28 -2.72
N PHE A 9 17.14 4.52 -1.94
CA PHE A 9 17.37 3.80 -0.68
C PHE A 9 16.28 4.06 0.35
N TYR A 10 15.91 5.33 0.55
CA TYR A 10 14.88 5.74 1.50
C TYR A 10 13.53 5.12 1.17
N ASP A 11 13.12 5.17 -0.09
CA ASP A 11 11.86 4.64 -0.58
C ASP A 11 11.79 3.11 -0.47
N ALA A 12 12.89 2.41 -0.78
CA ALA A 12 12.98 0.97 -0.60
C ALA A 12 12.77 0.56 0.87
N VAL A 13 13.37 1.30 1.82
CA VAL A 13 13.16 1.00 3.24
C VAL A 13 11.72 1.28 3.66
N LEU A 14 11.11 2.38 3.22
CA LEU A 14 9.70 2.64 3.51
C LEU A 14 8.78 1.56 2.94
N ALA A 15 9.04 1.08 1.71
CA ALA A 15 8.30 -0.02 1.09
C ALA A 15 8.36 -1.29 1.94
N ILE A 16 9.53 -1.64 2.49
CA ILE A 16 9.69 -2.77 3.42
C ILE A 16 8.86 -2.55 4.70
N VAL A 17 8.97 -1.37 5.31
CA VAL A 17 8.27 -1.06 6.56
C VAL A 17 6.76 -1.19 6.42
N ILE A 18 6.17 -0.68 5.33
CA ILE A 18 4.71 -0.74 5.13
C ILE A 18 4.18 -2.10 4.69
N THR A 19 5.03 -2.99 4.17
CA THR A 19 4.59 -4.31 3.70
C THR A 19 4.79 -5.38 4.75
N ILE A 20 5.88 -5.33 5.52
CA ILE A 20 6.21 -6.37 6.52
C ILE A 20 5.23 -6.45 7.70
N LEU A 21 4.48 -5.38 7.96
CA LEU A 21 3.43 -5.34 8.99
C LEU A 21 2.38 -6.44 8.82
N VAL A 22 2.07 -6.84 7.58
CA VAL A 22 1.05 -7.86 7.30
C VAL A 22 1.40 -9.20 7.94
N LEU A 23 2.70 -9.53 8.05
CA LEU A 23 3.21 -10.76 8.66
C LEU A 23 2.89 -10.90 10.15
N LYS A 24 2.51 -9.80 10.80
CA LYS A 24 2.20 -9.78 12.23
C LYS A 24 0.71 -9.91 12.52
N ILE A 25 -0.13 -10.00 11.48
CA ILE A 25 -1.57 -10.24 11.64
C ILE A 25 -1.79 -11.74 11.87
N PRO A 26 -2.32 -12.15 13.02
CA PRO A 26 -2.57 -13.56 13.30
C PRO A 26 -3.70 -14.10 12.41
N GLN A 27 -3.58 -15.35 11.96
CA GLN A 27 -4.67 -16.05 11.30
C GLN A 27 -5.85 -16.24 12.26
N PRO A 28 -7.11 -16.23 11.79
CA PRO A 28 -8.26 -16.47 12.65
C PRO A 28 -8.31 -17.94 13.07
N LEU A 29 -8.87 -18.21 14.26
CA LEU A 29 -8.99 -19.58 14.81
C LEU A 29 -9.90 -20.50 13.96
N SER A 30 -10.84 -19.91 13.21
CA SER A 30 -11.76 -20.60 12.32
C SER A 30 -12.12 -19.72 11.12
N ALA A 31 -12.62 -20.34 10.05
CA ALA A 31 -13.03 -19.64 8.83
C ALA A 31 -14.49 -19.18 8.87
N ASP A 32 -14.87 -18.52 9.96
CA ASP A 32 -16.17 -17.87 10.15
C ASP A 32 -15.99 -16.35 10.34
N TRP A 33 -17.09 -15.62 10.18
CA TRP A 33 -17.08 -14.16 10.29
C TRP A 33 -16.63 -13.67 11.67
N GLY A 34 -17.04 -14.36 12.74
CA GLY A 34 -16.71 -13.98 14.10
C GLY A 34 -15.21 -14.06 14.35
N ALA A 35 -14.57 -15.18 13.99
CA ALA A 35 -13.13 -15.33 14.17
C ALA A 35 -12.33 -14.39 13.25
N PHE A 36 -12.74 -14.18 12.00
CA PHE A 36 -12.05 -13.22 11.13
C PHE A 36 -12.06 -11.79 11.69
N PHE A 37 -13.24 -11.31 12.09
CA PHE A 37 -13.38 -9.95 12.63
C PHE A 37 -12.87 -9.81 14.07
N SER A 38 -12.57 -10.89 14.79
CA SER A 38 -11.87 -10.80 16.07
C SER A 38 -10.50 -10.11 15.93
N ASN A 39 -9.89 -10.17 14.75
CA ASN A 39 -8.60 -9.54 14.43
C ASN A 39 -8.72 -8.11 13.89
N TYR A 40 -9.89 -7.46 13.97
CA TYR A 40 -10.12 -6.11 13.40
C TYR A 40 -9.07 -5.08 13.85
N ALA A 41 -8.61 -5.16 15.11
CA ALA A 41 -7.58 -4.30 15.66
C ALA A 41 -6.28 -4.36 14.85
N ASN A 42 -5.87 -5.54 14.41
CA ASN A 42 -4.66 -5.74 13.61
C ASN A 42 -4.79 -5.09 12.24
N PHE A 43 -5.92 -5.30 11.55
CA PHE A 43 -6.15 -4.71 10.23
C PHE A 43 -6.21 -3.18 10.26
N ILE A 44 -6.92 -2.59 11.24
CA ILE A 44 -7.02 -1.14 11.32
C ILE A 44 -5.68 -0.53 11.76
N THR A 45 -4.97 -1.14 12.71
CA THR A 45 -3.63 -0.67 13.09
C THR A 45 -2.67 -0.74 11.91
N TYR A 46 -2.72 -1.82 11.13
CA TYR A 46 -1.95 -1.94 9.91
C TYR A 46 -2.28 -0.82 8.91
N PHE A 47 -3.56 -0.60 8.65
CA PHE A 47 -4.03 0.47 7.76
C PHE A 47 -3.56 1.86 8.21
N ILE A 48 -3.65 2.18 9.51
CA ILE A 48 -3.17 3.45 10.06
C ILE A 48 -1.68 3.64 9.79
N VAL A 49 -0.85 2.63 10.08
CA VAL A 49 0.60 2.72 9.90
C VAL A 49 0.96 2.80 8.42
N PHE A 50 0.29 2.02 7.56
CA PHE A 50 0.45 2.08 6.11
C PHE A 50 0.20 3.51 5.61
N LEU A 51 -0.94 4.11 5.96
CA LEU A 51 -1.27 5.46 5.51
C LEU A 51 -0.33 6.52 6.11
N ALA A 52 0.10 6.36 7.37
CA ALA A 52 1.03 7.28 8.01
C ALA A 52 2.39 7.32 7.30
N ILE A 53 2.95 6.16 6.94
CA ILE A 53 4.21 6.08 6.21
C ILE A 53 4.06 6.57 4.77
N ILE A 54 2.97 6.22 4.06
CA ILE A 54 2.70 6.77 2.73
C ILE A 54 2.57 8.31 2.77
N ASN A 55 1.97 8.86 3.82
CA ASN A 55 1.89 10.31 3.99
C ASN A 55 3.27 10.96 4.17
N ILE A 56 4.16 10.32 4.94
CA ILE A 56 5.56 10.75 5.11
C ILE A 56 6.32 10.67 3.78
N TRP A 57 6.17 9.55 3.06
CA TRP A 57 6.76 9.39 1.72
C TRP A 57 6.27 10.48 0.78
N TYR A 58 4.96 10.73 0.72
CA TYR A 58 4.35 11.75 -0.13
C TYR A 58 4.88 13.15 0.18
N SER A 59 5.07 13.49 1.46
CA SER A 59 5.70 14.75 1.87
C SER A 59 7.14 14.87 1.35
N ASN A 60 7.93 13.79 1.42
CA ASN A 60 9.29 13.76 0.90
C ASN A 60 9.34 13.81 -0.63
N GLN A 61 8.40 13.16 -1.33
CA GLN A 61 8.31 13.24 -2.78
C GLN A 61 8.20 14.69 -3.26
N LYS A 62 7.31 15.47 -2.63
CA LYS A 62 7.17 16.91 -2.95
C LYS A 62 8.44 17.71 -2.70
N LEU A 63 9.20 17.34 -1.66
CA LEU A 63 10.40 18.05 -1.27
C LEU A 63 11.54 17.79 -2.27
N PHE A 64 11.79 16.52 -2.58
CA PHE A 64 12.96 16.11 -3.36
C PHE A 64 12.86 16.38 -4.86
N GLN A 65 11.64 16.55 -5.42
CA GLN A 65 11.46 17.04 -6.79
C GLN A 65 12.09 18.41 -7.07
N HIS A 66 12.50 19.12 -6.03
CA HIS A 66 13.09 20.45 -6.14
C HIS A 66 14.47 20.52 -5.50
N ILE A 67 15.11 19.39 -5.23
CA ILE A 67 16.39 19.32 -4.53
C ILE A 67 17.31 18.34 -5.24
N ASP A 68 18.40 18.86 -5.80
CA ASP A 68 19.35 18.07 -6.57
C ASP A 68 20.50 17.52 -5.67
N ASP A 69 20.73 18.15 -4.50
CA ASP A 69 21.84 17.82 -3.62
C ASP A 69 21.41 17.65 -2.16
N ILE A 70 21.90 16.58 -1.54
CA ILE A 70 21.79 16.30 -0.11
C ILE A 70 23.15 16.36 0.57
N ASN A 71 23.16 16.81 1.83
CA ASN A 71 24.36 16.89 2.66
C ASN A 71 24.34 15.88 3.82
N ASN A 72 25.48 15.73 4.50
CA ASN A 72 25.62 14.75 5.57
C ASN A 72 24.69 15.00 6.77
N ARG A 73 24.31 16.25 7.04
CA ARG A 73 23.37 16.56 8.13
C ARG A 73 21.98 15.99 7.83
N ALA A 74 21.50 16.21 6.60
CA ALA A 74 20.23 15.65 6.14
C ALA A 74 20.26 14.11 6.12
N LEU A 75 21.36 13.51 5.66
CA LEU A 75 21.53 12.05 5.68
C LEU A 75 21.41 11.48 7.10
N ILE A 76 22.05 12.11 8.10
CA ILE A 76 21.96 11.66 9.50
C ILE A 76 20.52 11.78 10.03
N THR A 77 19.82 12.89 9.77
CA THR A 77 18.44 13.07 10.24
C THR A 77 17.47 12.08 9.59
N TYR A 78 17.64 11.78 8.29
CA TYR A 78 16.87 10.75 7.63
C TYR A 78 17.24 9.34 8.08
N GLY A 79 18.51 9.09 8.39
CA GLY A 79 18.95 7.82 9.00
C GLY A 79 18.26 7.55 10.34
N ILE A 80 18.15 8.57 11.20
CA ILE A 80 17.39 8.49 12.45
C ILE A 80 15.90 8.24 12.17
N SER A 81 15.34 8.91 11.16
CA SER A 81 13.93 8.75 10.80
C SER A 81 13.62 7.34 10.30
N ILE A 82 14.45 6.80 9.40
CA ILE A 82 14.32 5.43 8.91
C ILE A 82 14.43 4.42 10.05
N PHE A 83 15.39 4.61 10.97
CA PHE A 83 15.52 3.77 12.15
C PHE A 83 14.21 3.76 12.96
N LEU A 84 13.63 4.93 13.24
CA LEU A 84 12.38 5.03 13.98
C LEU A 84 11.19 4.40 13.23
N PHE A 85 11.08 4.60 11.91
CA PHE A 85 10.04 3.98 11.09
C PHE A 85 10.17 2.46 11.05
N SER A 86 11.39 1.93 11.06
CA SER A 86 11.62 0.48 11.11
C SER A 86 11.11 -0.19 12.38
N LEU A 87 10.85 0.58 13.45
CA LEU A 87 10.26 0.10 14.70
C LEU A 87 8.72 0.09 14.66
N PHE A 88 8.10 0.79 13.71
CA PHE A 88 6.64 0.90 13.63
C PHE A 88 5.97 -0.48 13.51
N PRO A 89 6.45 -1.43 12.68
CA PRO A 89 5.84 -2.75 12.57
C PRO A 89 5.70 -3.49 13.90
N TYR A 90 6.75 -3.44 14.73
CA TYR A 90 6.77 -4.11 16.01
C TYR A 90 5.79 -3.50 17.00
N PHE A 91 5.86 -2.18 17.20
CA PHE A 91 5.02 -1.50 18.19
C PHE A 91 3.55 -1.40 17.76
N ALA A 92 3.27 -1.34 16.46
CA ALA A 92 1.92 -1.43 15.91
C ALA A 92 1.29 -2.80 16.23
N SER A 93 2.03 -3.89 15.99
CA SER A 93 1.57 -5.24 16.32
C SER A 93 1.35 -5.41 17.84
N TRP A 94 2.25 -4.86 18.65
CA TRP A 94 2.09 -4.94 20.10
C TRP A 94 0.86 -4.17 20.59
N LEU A 95 0.61 -2.99 20.01
CA LEU A 95 -0.58 -2.20 20.28
C LEU A 95 -1.86 -2.93 19.86
N SER A 96 -1.89 -3.52 18.66
CA SER A 96 -3.10 -4.17 18.14
C SER A 96 -3.53 -5.38 18.97
N MET A 97 -2.58 -6.08 19.60
CA MET A 97 -2.87 -7.16 20.56
C MET A 97 -3.36 -6.64 21.92
N ASN A 98 -3.11 -5.36 22.26
CA ASN A 98 -3.33 -4.80 23.59
C ASN A 98 -3.93 -3.37 23.54
N LEU A 99 -4.99 -3.15 22.74
CA LEU A 99 -5.56 -1.81 22.48
C LEU A 99 -5.92 -0.99 23.73
N TYR A 100 -6.25 -1.65 24.84
CA TYR A 100 -6.63 -0.99 26.10
C TYR A 100 -5.51 -0.96 27.13
N SER A 101 -4.31 -1.45 26.77
CA SER A 101 -3.14 -1.36 27.63
C SER A 101 -2.50 0.02 27.49
N LEU A 102 -2.50 0.76 28.59
CA LEU A 102 -1.88 2.08 28.66
C LEU A 102 -0.39 2.03 28.26
N THR A 103 0.33 0.98 28.65
CA THR A 103 1.74 0.81 28.32
C THR A 103 1.96 0.64 26.81
N ALA A 104 1.12 -0.15 26.15
CA ALA A 104 1.24 -0.38 24.70
C ALA A 104 0.93 0.91 23.92
N GLU A 105 -0.14 1.61 24.30
CA GLU A 105 -0.52 2.91 23.73
C GLU A 105 0.59 3.95 23.92
N ILE A 106 1.11 4.14 25.13
CA ILE A 106 2.18 5.12 25.40
C ILE A 106 3.43 4.83 24.56
N ILE A 107 3.89 3.58 24.53
CA ILE A 107 5.13 3.26 23.81
C ILE A 107 4.94 3.42 22.31
N PHE A 108 3.80 2.99 21.76
CA PHE A 108 3.47 3.23 20.37
C PHE A 108 3.39 4.74 20.06
N GLY A 109 2.74 5.53 20.92
CA GLY A 109 2.66 6.98 20.78
C GLY A 109 4.02 7.67 20.81
N LEU A 110 4.92 7.28 21.72
CA LEU A 110 6.27 7.82 21.76
C LEU A 110 7.01 7.54 20.46
N ILE A 111 6.90 6.32 19.93
CA ILE A 111 7.55 5.93 18.67
C ILE A 111 6.99 6.74 17.49
N ILE A 112 5.67 6.90 17.39
CA ILE A 112 5.03 7.72 16.35
C ILE A 112 5.42 9.21 16.49
N ILE A 113 5.43 9.75 17.71
CA ILE A 113 5.83 11.13 18.00
C ILE A 113 7.28 11.36 17.59
N PHE A 114 8.20 10.48 18.01
CA PHE A 114 9.61 10.61 17.66
C PHE A 114 9.84 10.45 16.15
N GLY A 115 9.15 9.52 15.49
CA GLY A 115 9.24 9.36 14.03
C GLY A 115 8.72 10.58 13.26
N ASN A 116 7.62 11.17 13.70
CA ASN A 116 7.11 12.41 13.09
C ASN A 116 8.05 13.60 13.37
N LEU A 117 8.58 13.71 14.58
CA LEU A 117 9.53 14.76 14.95
C LEU A 117 10.82 14.65 14.14
N SER A 118 11.36 13.43 13.96
CA SER A 118 12.57 13.21 13.17
C SER A 118 12.34 13.53 11.69
N HIS A 119 11.15 13.23 11.16
CA HIS A 119 10.76 13.65 9.81
C HIS A 119 10.71 15.17 9.67
N ILE A 120 10.07 15.87 10.62
CA ILE A 120 10.05 17.34 10.65
C ILE A 120 11.46 17.91 10.66
N LEU A 121 12.34 17.37 11.51
CA LEU A 121 13.74 17.78 11.59
C LEU A 121 14.46 17.55 10.25
N SER A 122 14.24 16.41 9.61
CA SER A 122 14.84 16.08 8.30
C SER A 122 14.42 17.08 7.23
N VAL A 123 13.13 17.40 7.15
CA VAL A 123 12.61 18.41 6.20
C VAL A 123 13.18 19.80 6.50
N VAL A 124 13.27 20.19 7.78
CA VAL A 124 13.83 21.49 8.19
C VAL A 124 15.31 21.60 7.85
N VAL A 125 16.10 20.55 8.08
CA VAL A 125 17.54 20.53 7.75
C VAL A 125 17.74 20.66 6.24
N VAL A 126 16.99 19.89 5.45
CA VAL A 126 17.05 19.95 3.99
C VAL A 126 16.63 21.32 3.45
N TYR A 127 15.60 21.93 4.02
CA TYR A 127 15.17 23.27 3.65
C TYR A 127 16.23 24.33 4.02
N GLY A 128 16.79 24.24 5.23
CA GLY A 128 17.80 25.16 5.74
C GLY A 128 19.12 25.14 4.96
N THR A 129 19.39 24.07 4.21
CA THR A 129 20.58 23.96 3.35
C THR A 129 20.32 24.41 1.92
N ASN A 130 19.05 24.56 1.52
CA ASN A 130 18.61 24.93 0.18
C ASN A 130 17.83 26.26 0.17
N VAL A 131 18.16 27.18 1.09
CA VAL A 131 17.44 28.46 1.30
C VAL A 131 17.46 29.36 0.05
N SER A 132 18.43 29.21 -0.84
CA SER A 132 18.52 29.96 -2.10
C SER A 132 17.57 29.47 -3.19
N ASN A 133 16.94 28.29 -3.04
CA ASN A 133 16.09 27.72 -4.07
C ASN A 133 14.69 28.35 -4.05
N ASP A 134 14.38 29.15 -5.07
CA ASP A 134 13.12 29.89 -5.14
C ASP A 134 11.90 28.99 -5.33
N LYS A 135 12.04 27.82 -5.98
CA LYS A 135 10.95 26.82 -6.09
C LYS A 135 10.57 26.26 -4.72
N LEU A 136 11.54 26.04 -3.82
CA LEU A 136 11.28 25.62 -2.44
C LEU A 136 10.58 26.71 -1.61
N LYS A 137 10.87 27.99 -1.87
CA LYS A 137 10.16 29.12 -1.23
C LYS A 137 8.71 29.20 -1.69
N GLU A 138 8.45 28.99 -2.98
CA GLU A 138 7.11 28.96 -3.58
C GLU A 138 6.27 27.76 -3.15
N LEU A 139 6.91 26.61 -2.87
CA LEU A 139 6.21 25.46 -2.29
C LEU A 139 5.49 25.81 -0.99
N ASN A 140 5.92 26.88 -0.30
CA ASN A 140 5.32 27.37 0.93
C ASN A 140 4.97 26.17 1.81
N ILE A 141 5.96 25.28 2.03
CA ILE A 141 5.87 24.18 2.99
C ILE A 141 5.78 24.88 4.35
N LYS A 142 4.60 25.44 4.62
CA LYS A 142 4.30 26.12 5.86
C LYS A 142 4.53 25.02 6.87
N LYS A 143 5.48 25.26 7.78
CA LYS A 143 5.77 24.36 8.91
C LYS A 143 4.48 23.83 9.55
N ILE A 144 3.40 24.63 9.48
CA ILE A 144 2.03 24.29 9.86
C ILE A 144 1.49 22.96 9.28
N HIS A 145 1.79 22.56 8.05
CA HIS A 145 1.24 21.29 7.49
C HIS A 145 1.95 20.05 8.02
N LEU A 146 3.20 20.20 8.47
CA LEU A 146 3.94 19.15 9.16
C LEU A 146 3.62 19.17 10.67
N LEU A 147 3.39 20.36 11.23
CA LEU A 147 3.10 20.56 12.65
C LEU A 147 1.67 20.16 13.06
N ILE A 148 0.65 20.41 12.24
CA ILE A 148 -0.75 20.05 12.59
C ILE A 148 -0.90 18.54 12.84
N PRO A 149 -0.50 17.65 11.91
CA PRO A 149 -0.53 16.20 12.15
C PRO A 149 0.22 15.78 13.41
N PHE A 150 1.38 16.38 13.66
CA PHE A 150 2.17 16.14 14.86
C PHE A 150 1.45 16.56 16.15
N LEU A 151 0.85 17.76 16.18
CA LEU A 151 0.11 18.26 17.34
C LEU A 151 -1.13 17.40 17.63
N ILE A 152 -1.81 16.89 16.60
CA ILE A 152 -2.92 15.95 16.75
C ILE A 152 -2.45 14.68 17.47
N ILE A 153 -1.31 14.12 17.06
CA ILE A 153 -0.73 12.91 17.69
C ILE A 153 -0.36 13.19 19.16
N VAL A 154 0.26 14.34 19.45
CA VAL A 154 0.60 14.75 20.83
C VAL A 154 -0.67 14.92 21.68
N ALA A 155 -1.74 15.51 21.13
CA ALA A 155 -3.02 15.60 21.82
C ALA A 155 -3.61 14.21 22.10
N GLY A 156 -3.55 13.29 21.13
CA GLY A 156 -3.93 11.88 21.31
C GLY A 156 -3.14 11.18 22.42
N PHE A 157 -1.84 11.46 22.51
CA PHE A 157 -0.97 10.96 23.58
C PHE A 157 -1.44 11.42 24.96
N ILE A 158 -1.78 12.70 25.10
CA ILE A 158 -2.32 13.24 26.36
C ILE A 158 -3.68 12.62 26.69
N ILE A 159 -4.56 12.46 25.69
CA ILE A 159 -5.88 11.83 25.85
C ILE A 159 -5.75 10.38 26.32
N SER A 160 -4.78 9.64 25.77
CA SER A 160 -4.50 8.25 26.15
C SER A 160 -4.13 8.11 27.62
N PHE A 161 -3.41 9.10 28.15
CA PHE A 161 -3.02 9.13 29.55
C PHE A 161 -4.15 9.55 30.50
N THR A 162 -5.11 10.35 30.02
CA THR A 162 -6.03 11.08 30.91
C THR A 162 -7.48 10.62 30.84
N VAL A 163 -7.99 10.30 29.65
CA VAL A 163 -9.43 10.13 29.42
C VAL A 163 -9.76 8.79 28.78
N PHE A 164 -9.02 8.40 27.73
CA PHE A 164 -9.40 7.27 26.90
C PHE A 164 -8.16 6.59 26.31
N THR A 165 -7.86 5.38 26.76
CA THR A 165 -6.61 4.65 26.43
C THR A 165 -6.32 4.61 24.92
N PRO A 166 -7.29 4.31 24.03
CA PRO A 166 -7.08 4.32 22.57
C PRO A 166 -6.94 5.72 21.91
N GLY A 167 -6.45 6.71 22.64
CA GLY A 167 -6.36 8.10 22.19
C GLY A 167 -5.35 8.31 21.06
N ILE A 168 -4.16 7.71 21.14
CA ILE A 168 -3.10 7.82 20.12
C ILE A 168 -3.51 7.08 18.87
N TYR A 169 -4.08 5.89 19.02
CA TYR A 169 -4.62 5.11 17.93
C TYR A 169 -5.61 5.94 17.07
N LEU A 170 -6.61 6.56 17.71
CA LEU A 170 -7.58 7.41 17.02
C LEU A 170 -6.96 8.70 16.47
N ALA A 171 -6.06 9.34 17.23
CA ALA A 171 -5.40 10.56 16.81
C ALA A 171 -4.48 10.32 15.61
N SER A 172 -3.85 9.15 15.51
CA SER A 172 -3.00 8.78 14.38
C SER A 172 -3.82 8.69 13.09
N LEU A 173 -4.98 8.02 13.14
CA LEU A 173 -5.90 7.97 12.00
C LEU A 173 -6.40 9.39 11.64
N PHE A 174 -6.81 10.18 12.62
CA PHE A 174 -7.31 11.53 12.39
C PHE A 174 -6.23 12.46 11.80
N SER A 175 -4.99 12.34 12.27
CA SER A 175 -3.82 13.07 11.78
C SER A 175 -3.57 12.81 10.29
N VAL A 176 -3.62 11.55 9.86
CA VAL A 176 -3.51 11.16 8.46
C VAL A 176 -4.64 11.75 7.62
N ILE A 177 -5.90 11.63 8.07
CA ILE A 177 -7.06 12.16 7.35
C ILE A 177 -6.95 13.68 7.16
N VAL A 178 -6.55 14.41 8.21
CA VAL A 178 -6.32 15.86 8.13
C VAL A 178 -5.22 16.18 7.11
N SER A 179 -4.14 15.39 7.08
CA SER A 179 -3.06 15.58 6.12
C SER A 179 -3.53 15.34 4.67
N ILE A 180 -4.31 14.29 4.40
CA ILE A 180 -4.90 14.01 3.08
C ILE A 180 -5.82 15.17 2.64
N ILE A 181 -6.69 15.65 3.54
CA ILE A 181 -7.61 16.77 3.26
C ILE A 181 -6.82 18.04 2.96
N TYR A 182 -5.73 18.29 3.70
CA TYR A 182 -4.87 19.42 3.46
C TYR A 182 -4.21 19.33 2.07
N ASN A 183 -3.61 18.17 1.77
CA ASN A 183 -2.92 17.91 0.50
C ASN A 183 -3.86 18.00 -0.72
N LYS A 184 -5.14 17.68 -0.55
CA LYS A 184 -6.18 17.89 -1.58
C LYS A 184 -6.34 19.35 -2.02
N ARG A 185 -6.00 20.33 -1.18
CA ARG A 185 -6.06 21.75 -1.52
C ARG A 185 -4.92 22.20 -2.42
N ASP A 186 -3.83 21.44 -2.44
CA ASP A 186 -2.65 21.65 -3.26
C ASP A 186 -2.90 20.96 -4.62
N LYS A 187 -3.56 21.66 -5.55
CA LYS A 187 -3.92 21.15 -6.89
C LYS A 187 -2.71 20.99 -7.83
N LYS A 188 -1.50 20.82 -7.30
CA LYS A 188 -0.29 20.70 -8.10
C LYS A 188 -0.25 19.36 -8.84
N GLU A 189 0.06 19.45 -10.12
CA GLU A 189 0.42 18.32 -10.98
C GLU A 189 1.91 18.07 -10.83
N TYR A 190 2.31 16.82 -10.91
CA TYR A 190 3.71 16.40 -10.91
C TYR A 190 4.04 15.81 -12.26
N ASP A 191 5.11 16.32 -12.88
CA ASP A 191 5.59 15.88 -14.19
C ASP A 191 6.58 14.71 -14.11
N ASP A 192 7.09 14.39 -12.91
CA ASP A 192 7.99 13.26 -12.66
C ASP A 192 7.27 12.17 -11.86
N THR A 193 7.18 10.97 -12.46
CA THR A 193 6.51 9.78 -11.94
C THR A 193 7.48 8.69 -11.49
N GLU A 194 8.77 8.79 -11.83
CA GLU A 194 9.75 7.69 -11.72
C GLU A 194 9.87 7.18 -10.28
N ARG A 195 9.94 8.11 -9.32
CA ARG A 195 10.06 7.75 -7.91
C ARG A 195 8.79 7.09 -7.36
N PHE A 196 7.62 7.44 -7.87
CA PHE A 196 6.37 6.76 -7.49
C PHE A 196 6.28 5.36 -8.10
N GLU A 197 6.72 5.19 -9.35
CA GLU A 197 6.85 3.89 -10.01
C GLU A 197 7.79 2.97 -9.24
N ALA A 198 8.97 3.47 -8.85
CA ALA A 198 9.93 2.72 -8.05
C ALA A 198 9.34 2.27 -6.70
N LEU A 199 8.53 3.10 -6.05
CA LEU A 199 7.83 2.72 -4.81
C LEU A 199 6.80 1.60 -5.08
N ILE A 200 6.01 1.71 -6.14
CA ILE A 200 5.03 0.68 -6.53
C ILE A 200 5.74 -0.65 -6.78
N ASP A 201 6.81 -0.64 -7.56
CA ASP A 201 7.61 -1.82 -7.89
C ASP A 201 8.19 -2.48 -6.64
N ALA A 202 8.77 -1.68 -5.74
CA ALA A 202 9.34 -2.17 -4.49
C ALA A 202 8.26 -2.84 -3.61
N ILE A 203 7.09 -2.21 -3.45
CA ILE A 203 5.97 -2.76 -2.67
C ILE A 203 5.51 -4.10 -3.25
N ILE A 204 5.27 -4.17 -4.57
CA ILE A 204 4.77 -5.40 -5.19
C ILE A 204 5.81 -6.52 -5.14
N ALA A 205 7.09 -6.21 -5.34
CA ALA A 205 8.17 -7.19 -5.23
C ALA A 205 8.20 -7.81 -3.82
N ILE A 206 8.10 -6.98 -2.78
CA ILE A 206 8.10 -7.46 -1.39
C ILE A 206 6.86 -8.33 -1.13
N ILE A 207 5.67 -7.90 -1.56
CA ILE A 207 4.43 -8.68 -1.43
C ILE A 207 4.63 -10.07 -2.01
N ILE A 208 5.08 -10.19 -3.26
CA ILE A 208 5.30 -11.48 -3.93
C ILE A 208 6.28 -12.37 -3.15
N THR A 209 7.37 -11.79 -2.62
CA THR A 209 8.32 -12.55 -1.80
C THR A 209 7.74 -13.00 -0.47
N ILE A 210 6.87 -12.21 0.15
CA ILE A 210 6.21 -12.60 1.41
C ILE A 210 5.28 -13.80 1.18
N ILE A 211 4.53 -13.85 0.07
CA ILE A 211 3.59 -14.96 -0.18
C ILE A 211 4.32 -16.32 -0.20
N VAL A 212 5.50 -16.42 -0.84
CA VAL A 212 6.24 -17.69 -0.87
C VAL A 212 6.86 -18.05 0.48
N LEU A 213 7.23 -17.05 1.30
CA LEU A 213 7.79 -17.27 2.64
C LEU A 213 6.76 -17.83 3.64
N GLU A 214 5.46 -17.66 3.35
CA GLU A 214 4.37 -18.18 4.17
C GLU A 214 4.04 -19.66 3.89
N ILE A 215 4.59 -20.26 2.82
CA ILE A 215 4.38 -21.69 2.54
C ILE A 215 5.15 -22.51 3.60
N PRO A 216 4.48 -23.41 4.34
CA PRO A 216 5.14 -24.23 5.34
C PRO A 216 6.13 -25.22 4.71
N LEU A 217 7.13 -25.65 5.50
CA LEU A 217 8.07 -26.67 5.07
C LEU A 217 7.45 -28.07 5.19
N ALA A 218 7.75 -28.95 4.24
CA ALA A 218 7.34 -30.35 4.29
C ALA A 218 7.99 -31.07 5.49
N VAL A 219 7.18 -31.73 6.32
CA VAL A 219 7.59 -32.23 7.65
C VAL A 219 8.69 -33.31 7.58
N ASN A 220 8.62 -34.21 6.60
CA ASN A 220 9.47 -35.42 6.56
C ASN A 220 10.51 -35.43 5.42
N GLY A 221 10.66 -34.33 4.67
CA GLY A 221 11.64 -34.23 3.57
C GLY A 221 11.45 -35.22 2.41
N ASN A 222 10.28 -35.87 2.31
CA ASN A 222 9.94 -36.82 1.25
C ASN A 222 8.91 -36.22 0.27
N LEU A 223 8.71 -36.87 -0.88
CA LEU A 223 7.80 -36.38 -1.92
C LEU A 223 6.33 -36.35 -1.44
N GLU A 224 5.92 -37.30 -0.61
CA GLU A 224 4.56 -37.39 -0.09
C GLU A 224 4.21 -36.15 0.76
N SER A 225 5.06 -35.80 1.72
CA SER A 225 4.89 -34.59 2.54
C SER A 225 4.97 -33.29 1.73
N LEU A 226 5.65 -33.29 0.58
CA LEU A 226 5.61 -32.13 -0.32
C LEU A 226 4.27 -32.04 -1.07
N LEU A 227 3.72 -33.17 -1.51
CA LEU A 227 2.43 -33.22 -2.20
C LEU A 227 1.25 -32.91 -1.28
N GLU A 228 1.40 -33.05 0.03
CA GLU A 228 0.44 -32.56 1.02
C GLU A 228 0.23 -31.04 0.91
N LEU A 229 1.28 -30.28 0.55
CA LEU A 229 1.28 -28.82 0.43
C LEU A 229 0.71 -28.29 -0.90
N LYS A 230 0.02 -29.14 -1.68
CA LYS A 230 -0.47 -28.79 -3.01
C LYS A 230 -1.42 -27.59 -3.00
N ILE A 231 -2.20 -27.41 -1.94
CA ILE A 231 -3.18 -26.31 -1.85
C ILE A 231 -2.47 -24.98 -1.62
N GLU A 232 -1.44 -24.98 -0.78
CA GLU A 232 -0.56 -23.86 -0.47
C GLU A 232 0.18 -23.41 -1.73
N PHE A 233 0.73 -24.35 -2.51
CA PHE A 233 1.36 -24.03 -3.80
C PHE A 233 0.37 -23.50 -4.84
N ILE A 234 -0.86 -24.03 -4.90
CA ILE A 234 -1.90 -23.53 -5.81
C ILE A 234 -2.34 -22.11 -5.42
N ALA A 235 -2.60 -21.88 -4.14
CA ALA A 235 -2.98 -20.57 -3.62
C ALA A 235 -1.86 -19.55 -3.88
N TYR A 236 -0.61 -19.91 -3.60
CA TYR A 236 0.58 -19.13 -3.93
C TYR A 236 0.63 -18.77 -5.43
N ALA A 237 0.51 -19.75 -6.32
CA ALA A 237 0.60 -19.51 -7.76
C ALA A 237 -0.48 -18.54 -8.26
N ILE A 238 -1.72 -18.68 -7.75
CA ILE A 238 -2.81 -17.77 -8.10
C ILE A 238 -2.54 -16.36 -7.56
N SER A 239 -2.12 -16.23 -6.30
CA SER A 239 -1.82 -14.93 -5.69
C SER A 239 -0.61 -14.25 -6.33
N PHE A 240 0.42 -15.00 -6.73
CA PHE A 240 1.52 -14.51 -7.54
C PHE A 240 1.01 -13.89 -8.84
N ILE A 241 0.13 -14.59 -9.57
CA ILE A 241 -0.44 -14.09 -10.84
C ILE A 241 -1.30 -12.84 -10.59
N VAL A 242 -2.04 -12.77 -9.49
CA VAL A 242 -2.80 -11.57 -9.09
C VAL A 242 -1.86 -10.38 -8.91
N CYS A 243 -0.81 -10.52 -8.10
CA CYS A 243 0.16 -9.44 -7.86
C CYS A 243 0.91 -9.04 -9.14
N PHE A 244 1.36 -10.03 -9.93
CA PHE A 244 2.04 -9.80 -11.20
C PHE A 244 1.13 -9.10 -12.21
N ASN A 245 -0.18 -9.42 -12.25
CA ASN A 245 -1.13 -8.72 -13.11
C ASN A 245 -1.25 -7.25 -12.73
N VAL A 246 -1.29 -6.92 -11.44
CA VAL A 246 -1.34 -5.53 -10.96
C VAL A 246 -0.03 -4.80 -11.28
N TRP A 247 1.11 -5.45 -11.10
CA TRP A 247 2.40 -4.88 -11.50
C TRP A 247 2.47 -4.60 -13.00
N ASN A 248 2.14 -5.60 -13.84
CA ASN A 248 2.13 -5.46 -15.29
C ASN A 248 1.17 -4.36 -15.74
N PHE A 249 0.01 -4.21 -15.09
CA PHE A 249 -0.90 -3.10 -15.34
C PHE A 249 -0.26 -1.75 -15.01
N SER A 250 0.33 -1.62 -13.82
CA SER A 250 0.99 -0.38 -13.38
C SER A 250 2.15 -0.01 -14.32
N TYR A 251 3.01 -0.96 -14.67
CA TYR A 251 4.11 -0.76 -15.61
C TYR A 251 3.62 -0.23 -16.97
N ASN A 252 2.61 -0.88 -17.56
CA ASN A 252 2.04 -0.43 -18.83
C ASN A 252 1.39 0.96 -18.73
N LEU A 253 0.71 1.25 -17.62
CA LEU A 253 0.08 2.55 -17.38
C LEU A 253 1.12 3.67 -17.26
N PHE A 254 2.15 3.47 -16.43
CA PHE A 254 3.18 4.47 -16.19
C PHE A 254 4.19 4.63 -17.33
N SER A 255 4.33 3.63 -18.22
CA SER A 255 5.09 3.80 -19.47
C SER A 255 4.51 4.87 -20.43
N ILE A 256 3.29 5.35 -20.16
CA ILE A 256 2.53 6.29 -21.01
C ILE A 256 2.19 7.58 -20.26
N VAL A 257 1.85 7.46 -18.99
CA VAL A 257 1.45 8.58 -18.13
C VAL A 257 2.64 9.49 -17.91
N LYS A 258 2.46 10.79 -18.17
CA LYS A 258 3.49 11.82 -17.92
C LYS A 258 3.19 12.70 -16.72
N LYS A 259 1.98 12.57 -16.16
CA LYS A 259 1.47 13.47 -15.13
C LYS A 259 0.68 12.71 -14.08
N ILE A 260 0.97 12.99 -12.82
CA ILE A 260 0.21 12.50 -11.68
C ILE A 260 -0.29 13.67 -10.82
N ASN A 261 -1.36 13.42 -10.07
CA ASN A 261 -1.84 14.34 -9.05
C ASN A 261 -2.02 13.60 -7.72
N TYR A 262 -2.39 14.34 -6.67
CA TYR A 262 -2.62 13.76 -5.36
C TYR A 262 -3.68 12.64 -5.37
N LYS A 263 -4.74 12.77 -6.18
CA LYS A 263 -5.82 11.77 -6.21
C LYS A 263 -5.33 10.45 -6.77
N SER A 264 -4.57 10.49 -7.87
CA SER A 264 -4.00 9.29 -8.47
C SER A 264 -3.07 8.59 -7.49
N ILE A 265 -2.19 9.34 -6.81
CA ILE A 265 -1.27 8.80 -5.80
C ILE A 265 -2.04 8.10 -4.67
N TRP A 266 -3.03 8.77 -4.07
CA TRP A 266 -3.79 8.18 -2.96
C TRP A 266 -4.71 7.03 -3.38
N THR A 267 -5.25 7.07 -4.60
CA THR A 267 -6.05 5.95 -5.15
C THR A 267 -5.18 4.71 -5.35
N ILE A 268 -3.99 4.89 -5.93
CA ILE A 268 -3.03 3.81 -6.13
C ILE A 268 -2.50 3.30 -4.79
N ALA A 269 -2.16 4.20 -3.85
CA ALA A 269 -1.74 3.81 -2.50
C ALA A 269 -2.80 2.99 -1.76
N LEU A 270 -4.09 3.33 -1.91
CA LEU A 270 -5.18 2.51 -1.37
C LEU A 270 -5.22 1.13 -2.03
N GLY A 271 -5.06 1.05 -3.35
CA GLY A 271 -4.96 -0.23 -4.05
C GLY A 271 -3.77 -1.08 -3.57
N LEU A 272 -2.63 -0.45 -3.31
CA LEU A 272 -1.43 -1.10 -2.77
C LEU A 272 -1.64 -1.62 -1.34
N PHE A 273 -2.44 -0.93 -0.51
CA PHE A 273 -2.81 -1.42 0.81
C PHE A 273 -3.62 -2.72 0.74
N PHE A 274 -4.62 -2.79 -0.13
CA PHE A 274 -5.38 -4.03 -0.31
C PHE A 274 -4.49 -5.12 -0.90
N LEU A 275 -3.67 -4.79 -1.91
CA LEU A 275 -2.69 -5.72 -2.47
C LEU A 275 -1.72 -6.25 -1.41
N SER A 276 -1.32 -5.46 -0.43
CA SER A 276 -0.41 -5.90 0.63
C SER A 276 -1.06 -6.83 1.66
N LEU A 277 -2.40 -7.00 1.65
CA LEU A 277 -3.10 -8.02 2.42
C LEU A 277 -3.07 -9.40 1.76
N ILE A 278 -2.75 -9.48 0.46
CA ILE A 278 -2.73 -10.74 -0.30
C ILE A 278 -1.95 -11.85 0.40
N PRO A 279 -0.72 -11.66 0.95
CA PRO A 279 0.00 -12.76 1.59
C PRO A 279 -0.78 -13.40 2.75
N TYR A 280 -1.38 -12.57 3.61
CA TYR A 280 -2.22 -13.03 4.70
C TYR A 280 -3.45 -13.78 4.20
N LEU A 281 -4.11 -13.27 3.14
CA LEU A 281 -5.31 -13.86 2.57
C LEU A 281 -5.01 -15.15 1.79
N THR A 282 -3.84 -15.27 1.16
CA THR A 282 -3.37 -16.49 0.51
C THR A 282 -3.24 -17.61 1.53
N THR A 283 -2.57 -17.36 2.65
CA THR A 283 -2.45 -18.33 3.75
C THR A 283 -3.83 -18.68 4.33
N PHE A 284 -4.71 -17.68 4.49
CA PHE A 284 -6.06 -17.92 5.01
C PHE A 284 -6.87 -18.84 4.10
N VAL A 285 -6.82 -18.61 2.78
CA VAL A 285 -7.45 -19.47 1.77
C VAL A 285 -6.80 -20.85 1.73
N ALA A 286 -5.47 -20.95 1.76
CA ALA A 286 -4.79 -22.24 1.69
C ALA A 286 -5.20 -23.16 2.87
N ASN A 287 -5.22 -22.62 4.09
CA ASN A 287 -5.61 -23.35 5.29
C ASN A 287 -7.11 -23.67 5.34
N ASN A 288 -7.94 -22.93 4.60
CA ASN A 288 -9.41 -23.02 4.67
C ASN A 288 -10.03 -23.07 3.26
N PHE A 289 -9.45 -23.87 2.38
CA PHE A 289 -9.74 -23.80 0.94
C PHE A 289 -11.22 -23.93 0.59
N ASN A 290 -11.94 -24.81 1.30
CA ASN A 290 -13.36 -25.05 1.08
C ASN A 290 -14.28 -24.14 1.91
N ALA A 291 -13.75 -23.22 2.71
CA ALA A 291 -14.55 -22.33 3.53
C ALA A 291 -14.97 -21.08 2.74
N PHE A 292 -16.27 -20.77 2.78
CA PHE A 292 -16.82 -19.60 2.10
C PHE A 292 -16.19 -18.29 2.57
N VAL A 293 -16.02 -18.08 3.88
CA VAL A 293 -15.49 -16.81 4.40
C VAL A 293 -14.08 -16.54 3.90
N ALA A 294 -13.20 -17.54 3.89
CA ALA A 294 -11.84 -17.39 3.39
C ALA A 294 -11.82 -16.99 1.91
N GLN A 295 -12.58 -17.72 1.09
CA GLN A 295 -12.71 -17.45 -0.34
C GLN A 295 -13.35 -16.08 -0.62
N PHE A 296 -14.37 -15.72 0.16
CA PHE A 296 -15.09 -14.46 0.02
C PHE A 296 -14.23 -13.24 0.34
N ILE A 297 -13.49 -13.26 1.46
CA ILE A 297 -12.61 -12.14 1.82
C ILE A 297 -11.52 -11.96 0.75
N TYR A 298 -10.91 -13.05 0.27
CA TYR A 298 -9.95 -12.98 -0.83
C TYR A 298 -10.56 -12.37 -2.10
N GLY A 299 -11.76 -12.80 -2.47
CA GLY A 299 -12.47 -12.25 -3.63
C GLY A 299 -12.84 -10.77 -3.46
N ILE A 300 -13.22 -10.33 -2.25
CA ILE A 300 -13.53 -8.92 -1.97
C ILE A 300 -12.28 -8.07 -2.11
N ASP A 301 -11.16 -8.52 -1.57
CA ASP A 301 -9.88 -7.84 -1.71
C ASP A 301 -9.50 -7.68 -3.19
N PHE A 302 -9.62 -8.77 -3.97
CA PHE A 302 -9.42 -8.73 -5.42
C PHE A 302 -10.35 -7.71 -6.10
N ILE A 303 -11.64 -7.66 -5.76
CA ILE A 303 -12.59 -6.68 -6.31
C ILE A 303 -12.15 -5.25 -5.98
N ILE A 304 -11.75 -4.98 -4.73
CA ILE A 304 -11.32 -3.63 -4.31
C ILE A 304 -10.07 -3.20 -5.08
N ILE A 305 -9.08 -4.10 -5.25
CA ILE A 305 -7.89 -3.83 -6.07
C ILE A 305 -8.30 -3.46 -7.50
N ASN A 306 -9.22 -4.22 -8.13
CA ASN A 306 -9.69 -3.93 -9.48
C ASN A 306 -10.44 -2.58 -9.56
N ILE A 307 -11.22 -2.21 -8.53
CA ILE A 307 -11.87 -0.89 -8.44
C ILE A 307 -10.82 0.22 -8.34
N CYS A 308 -9.80 0.07 -7.49
CA CYS A 308 -8.70 1.02 -7.38
C CYS A 308 -7.97 1.22 -8.71
N CYS A 309 -7.71 0.15 -9.47
CA CYS A 309 -7.14 0.24 -10.81
C CYS A 309 -8.03 1.05 -11.77
N LEU A 310 -9.35 0.80 -11.79
CA LEU A 310 -10.30 1.55 -12.62
C LEU A 310 -10.34 3.04 -12.27
N VAL A 311 -10.41 3.36 -10.97
CA VAL A 311 -10.45 4.76 -10.49
C VAL A 311 -9.12 5.46 -10.78
N ALA A 312 -7.99 4.77 -10.62
CA ALA A 312 -6.66 5.31 -10.93
C ALA A 312 -6.52 5.63 -12.42
N THR A 313 -6.90 4.70 -13.32
CA THR A 313 -6.91 4.96 -14.76
C THR A 313 -7.81 6.14 -15.12
N TYR A 314 -9.00 6.24 -14.52
CA TYR A 314 -9.91 7.35 -14.76
C TYR A 314 -9.29 8.71 -14.37
N GLU A 315 -8.70 8.82 -13.18
CA GLU A 315 -8.07 10.06 -12.72
C GLU A 315 -6.85 10.42 -13.59
N LEU A 316 -6.03 9.44 -13.99
CA LEU A 316 -4.87 9.69 -14.84
C LEU A 316 -5.24 10.13 -16.25
N LYS A 317 -6.25 9.50 -16.88
CA LYS A 317 -6.80 9.95 -18.17
C LYS A 317 -7.38 11.36 -18.09
N LYS A 318 -7.93 11.75 -16.94
CA LYS A 318 -8.50 13.09 -16.75
C LYS A 318 -7.42 14.17 -16.65
N ILE A 319 -6.30 13.87 -16.00
CA ILE A 319 -5.19 14.82 -15.85
C ILE A 319 -4.43 14.96 -17.16
N ASP A 320 -4.16 13.85 -17.84
CA ASP A 320 -3.42 13.83 -19.10
C ASP A 320 -4.38 13.71 -20.30
N ILE A 321 -5.34 14.63 -20.38
CA ILE A 321 -6.44 14.58 -21.36
C ILE A 321 -5.95 14.72 -22.81
N ASN A 322 -4.83 15.42 -23.00
CA ASN A 322 -4.23 15.67 -24.32
C ASN A 322 -3.34 14.52 -24.80
N ASN A 323 -3.07 13.50 -23.97
CA ASN A 323 -2.31 12.33 -24.36
C ASN A 323 -3.20 11.33 -25.10
N GLU A 324 -3.32 11.52 -26.42
CA GLU A 324 -4.16 10.67 -27.29
C GLU A 324 -3.80 9.18 -27.18
N PHE A 325 -2.52 8.86 -26.95
CA PHE A 325 -2.06 7.50 -26.76
C PHE A 325 -2.64 6.88 -25.48
N LEU A 326 -2.59 7.59 -24.34
CA LEU A 326 -3.23 7.18 -23.09
C LEU A 326 -4.73 6.99 -23.26
N GLN A 327 -5.39 7.94 -23.93
CA GLN A 327 -6.84 7.89 -24.15
C GLN A 327 -7.23 6.66 -24.98
N THR A 328 -6.48 6.36 -26.04
CA THR A 328 -6.73 5.23 -26.96
C THR A 328 -6.37 3.89 -26.32
N ALA A 329 -5.18 3.77 -25.72
CA ALA A 329 -4.72 2.54 -25.09
C ALA A 329 -5.64 2.08 -23.96
N PHE A 330 -6.17 3.03 -23.18
CA PHE A 330 -7.08 2.78 -22.06
C PHE A 330 -8.53 3.19 -22.35
N GLN A 331 -8.96 3.27 -23.61
CA GLN A 331 -10.34 3.65 -23.98
C GLN A 331 -11.34 2.59 -23.50
N ASN A 332 -11.05 1.32 -23.76
CA ASN A 332 -11.90 0.16 -23.46
C ASN A 332 -11.33 -0.68 -22.32
N TYR A 333 -10.80 -0.05 -21.27
CA TYR A 333 -10.23 -0.75 -20.11
C TYR A 333 -11.28 -1.28 -19.12
N ASN A 334 -12.52 -1.47 -19.60
CA ASN A 334 -13.63 -2.08 -18.86
C ASN A 334 -13.40 -3.58 -18.54
N THR A 335 -12.23 -4.13 -18.90
CA THR A 335 -11.83 -5.51 -18.56
C THR A 335 -11.74 -5.72 -17.06
N TYR A 336 -11.29 -4.72 -16.30
CA TYR A 336 -11.32 -4.76 -14.83
C TYR A 336 -12.77 -4.74 -14.28
N GLY A 337 -13.69 -4.06 -14.98
CA GLY A 337 -15.13 -4.14 -14.69
C GLY A 337 -15.69 -5.56 -14.91
N LEU A 338 -15.22 -6.26 -15.96
CA LEU A 338 -15.55 -7.66 -16.18
C LEU A 338 -14.97 -8.57 -15.10
N ASN A 339 -13.73 -8.34 -14.65
CA ASN A 339 -13.14 -9.08 -13.54
C ASN A 339 -14.01 -8.99 -12.29
N ILE A 340 -14.48 -7.78 -11.95
CA ILE A 340 -15.40 -7.55 -10.83
C ILE A 340 -16.70 -8.33 -11.03
N LEU A 341 -17.33 -8.22 -12.20
CA LEU A 341 -18.58 -8.92 -12.50
C LEU A 341 -18.44 -10.44 -12.36
N PHE A 342 -17.42 -11.03 -12.97
CA PHE A 342 -17.17 -12.48 -12.89
C PHE A 342 -16.85 -12.94 -11.47
N THR A 343 -16.12 -12.13 -10.69
CA THR A 343 -15.83 -12.45 -9.29
C THR A 343 -17.12 -12.41 -8.46
N ILE A 344 -17.99 -11.43 -8.67
CA ILE A 344 -19.31 -11.35 -7.99
C ILE A 344 -20.17 -12.57 -8.33
N ILE A 345 -20.23 -12.97 -9.60
CA ILE A 345 -20.95 -14.20 -10.01
C ILE A 345 -20.37 -15.42 -9.29
N SER A 346 -19.04 -15.50 -9.22
CA SER A 346 -18.34 -16.61 -8.56
C SER A 346 -18.53 -16.60 -7.04
N MET A 347 -18.74 -15.44 -6.41
CA MET A 347 -19.15 -15.35 -5.00
C MET A 347 -20.54 -15.92 -4.77
N ILE A 348 -21.49 -15.65 -5.67
CA ILE A 348 -22.84 -16.22 -5.59
C ILE A 348 -22.78 -17.74 -5.73
N ILE A 349 -22.03 -18.25 -6.71
CA ILE A 349 -21.80 -19.69 -6.90
C ILE A 349 -21.07 -20.29 -5.68
N GLY A 350 -20.08 -19.57 -5.15
CA GLY A 350 -19.30 -19.98 -4.00
C GLY A 350 -20.13 -20.12 -2.74
N TYR A 351 -21.10 -19.22 -2.53
CA TYR A 351 -22.02 -19.27 -1.41
C TYR A 351 -22.99 -20.47 -1.51
N ILE A 352 -23.49 -20.75 -2.71
CA ILE A 352 -24.51 -21.78 -2.93
C ILE A 352 -23.91 -23.19 -2.98
N TYR A 353 -22.73 -23.36 -3.58
CA TYR A 353 -22.24 -24.69 -3.97
C TYR A 353 -20.74 -24.92 -3.73
N TYR A 354 -19.86 -24.08 -4.29
CA TYR A 354 -18.43 -24.39 -4.34
C TYR A 354 -17.56 -23.16 -4.07
N PRO A 355 -17.20 -22.89 -2.79
CA PRO A 355 -16.40 -21.72 -2.40
C PRO A 355 -15.12 -21.49 -3.21
N PRO A 356 -14.32 -22.52 -3.59
CA PRO A 356 -13.12 -22.31 -4.39
C PRO A 356 -13.37 -21.75 -5.80
N ALA A 357 -14.63 -21.67 -6.26
CA ALA A 357 -14.97 -20.96 -7.50
C ALA A 357 -14.47 -19.50 -7.48
N ILE A 358 -14.42 -18.86 -6.31
CA ILE A 358 -14.00 -17.46 -6.17
C ILE A 358 -12.54 -17.28 -6.55
N ILE A 359 -11.60 -18.00 -5.91
CA ILE A 359 -10.17 -17.88 -6.23
C ILE A 359 -9.84 -18.34 -7.67
N ILE A 360 -10.57 -19.36 -8.18
CA ILE A 360 -10.44 -19.81 -9.58
C ILE A 360 -10.90 -18.72 -10.55
N SER A 361 -11.94 -17.95 -10.20
CA SER A 361 -12.40 -16.85 -11.03
C SER A 361 -11.37 -15.73 -11.14
N CYS A 362 -10.59 -15.47 -10.08
CA CYS A 362 -9.52 -14.47 -10.10
C CYS A 362 -8.48 -14.78 -11.18
N ILE A 363 -8.00 -16.04 -11.27
CA ILE A 363 -7.04 -16.42 -12.31
C ILE A 363 -7.67 -16.44 -13.71
N PHE A 364 -8.89 -16.96 -13.84
CA PHE A 364 -9.59 -17.03 -15.12
C PHE A 364 -9.79 -15.64 -15.74
N THR A 365 -10.22 -14.67 -14.92
CA THR A 365 -10.49 -13.29 -15.36
C THR A 365 -9.22 -12.54 -15.74
N ILE A 366 -8.10 -12.79 -15.06
CA ILE A 366 -6.78 -12.25 -15.43
C ILE A 366 -6.33 -12.80 -16.80
N ILE A 367 -6.37 -14.12 -16.99
CA ILE A 367 -5.98 -14.74 -18.26
C ILE A 367 -6.83 -14.19 -19.41
N PHE A 368 -8.15 -14.08 -19.18
CA PHE A 368 -9.07 -13.50 -20.15
C PHE A 368 -8.68 -12.05 -20.49
N THR A 369 -8.36 -11.23 -19.48
CA THR A 369 -7.91 -9.84 -19.67
C THR A 369 -6.61 -9.76 -20.47
N TRP A 370 -5.64 -10.63 -20.21
CA TRP A 370 -4.38 -10.67 -20.96
C TRP A 370 -4.59 -11.04 -22.43
N ILE A 371 -5.46 -12.01 -22.73
CA ILE A 371 -5.80 -12.37 -24.11
C ILE A 371 -6.43 -11.18 -24.86
N LEU A 372 -7.30 -10.42 -24.19
CA LEU A 372 -7.89 -9.20 -24.76
C LEU A 372 -6.85 -8.09 -24.97
N MET A 373 -5.90 -7.93 -24.04
CA MET A 373 -4.82 -6.95 -24.13
C MET A 373 -3.85 -7.24 -25.28
N LEU A 374 -3.44 -8.51 -25.47
CA LEU A 374 -2.56 -8.91 -26.58
C LEU A 374 -3.15 -8.53 -27.95
N LYS A 375 -4.46 -8.67 -28.12
CA LYS A 375 -5.15 -8.25 -29.36
C LYS A 375 -5.08 -6.74 -29.59
N LYS A 376 -5.08 -5.93 -28.52
CA LYS A 376 -4.98 -4.46 -28.62
C LYS A 376 -3.56 -3.97 -28.89
N ILE A 377 -2.54 -4.60 -28.32
CA ILE A 377 -1.13 -4.23 -28.55
C ILE A 377 -0.79 -4.31 -30.05
N ASN A 378 -1.30 -5.34 -30.74
CA ASN A 378 -1.17 -5.45 -32.19
C ASN A 378 -1.76 -4.25 -32.95
N ILE A 379 -2.81 -3.59 -32.42
CA ILE A 379 -3.44 -2.42 -33.05
C ILE A 379 -2.62 -1.15 -32.76
N ILE A 380 -2.12 -1.02 -31.52
CA ILE A 380 -1.36 0.15 -31.07
C ILE A 380 0.00 0.24 -31.76
N TYR A 381 0.64 -0.89 -32.07
CA TYR A 381 1.87 -0.92 -32.85
C TYR A 381 1.73 -0.35 -34.27
N TYR A 382 0.52 -0.26 -34.83
CA TYR A 382 0.27 0.38 -36.13
C TYR A 382 -0.04 1.89 -36.03
N LEU A 383 -0.21 2.41 -34.81
CA LEU A 383 -0.47 3.84 -34.55
C LEU A 383 0.79 4.62 -34.15
N LYS A 384 1.91 3.92 -33.96
CA LYS A 384 3.24 4.46 -33.70
C LYS A 384 4.04 4.43 -34.98
#